data_AF-A0A419AAZ5-F1
#
_entry.id   AF-A0A419AAZ5-F1
#
_cell.length_a   1.000
_cell.length_b   1.000
_cell.length_c   1.000
_cell.angle_alpha   90.00
_cell.angle_beta   90.00
_cell.angle_gamma   90.00
#
_symmetry.space_group_name_H-M   'P 1'
#
loop_
_entity.id
_entity.type
_entity.pdbx_description
1 polymer ?
#
loop_
_entity_poly.entity_id
_entity_poly.type
_entity_poly.pdbx_seq_one_letter_code
_entity_poly.pdbx_strand_id
1 'polypeptide(L)'
;MPKACPTGAATRVLAGGRILDRKGVNLPDTVVTLPALTEKDRVDLEFGLSLGVDWVGLSFVQWPEDLAEAKGLIQGCAGLIAKIEKPSALDCLHGILAALLVGYEPACKIAPVAG
;
A
#
# COMPACT_ATOMS: atom_id res chain seq x y z
N MET A 1 30.49 15.59 0.50
CA MET A 1 29.11 15.06 0.43
C MET A 1 28.31 15.66 1.57
N PRO A 2 27.04 16.05 1.37
CA PRO A 2 26.21 16.51 2.48
C PRO A 2 26.12 15.40 3.53
N LYS A 3 26.41 15.71 4.79
CA LYS A 3 26.35 14.74 5.89
C LYS A 3 24.90 14.53 6.31
N ALA A 4 24.43 13.29 6.31
CA ALA A 4 23.25 12.89 7.08
C ALA A 4 23.63 12.77 8.56
N CYS A 5 22.72 13.18 9.44
CA CYS A 5 22.81 13.10 10.89
C CYS A 5 21.55 12.35 11.37
N PRO A 6 21.55 11.69 12.55
CA PRO A 6 20.36 10.98 13.05
C PRO A 6 19.06 11.79 13.05
N THR A 7 19.14 13.12 13.13
CA THR A 7 17.99 14.02 13.20
C THR A 7 17.79 14.90 11.96
N GLY A 8 18.57 14.71 10.89
CA GLY A 8 18.43 15.55 9.71
C GLY A 8 19.30 15.17 8.52
N ALA A 9 18.88 15.61 7.35
CA ALA A 9 19.59 15.43 6.09
C ALA A 9 19.97 16.79 5.49
N ALA A 10 21.23 16.95 5.10
CA ALA A 10 21.65 18.07 4.28
C ALA A 10 21.31 17.78 2.80
N THR A 11 20.58 18.68 2.15
CA THR A 11 20.13 18.50 0.76
C THR A 11 20.56 19.68 -0.11
N ARG A 12 20.42 19.53 -1.43
CA ARG A 12 20.63 20.60 -2.41
C ARG A 12 19.36 20.78 -3.21
N VAL A 13 18.93 22.03 -3.40
CA VAL A 13 17.82 22.36 -4.30
C VAL A 13 18.29 22.19 -5.74
N LEU A 14 17.70 21.25 -6.47
CA LEU A 14 17.94 21.06 -7.91
C LEU A 14 16.90 21.82 -8.75
N ALA A 15 15.65 21.86 -8.28
CA ALA A 15 14.56 22.65 -8.84
C ALA A 15 13.77 23.32 -7.71
N GLY A 16 13.67 24.65 -7.74
CA GLY A 16 13.04 25.46 -6.68
C GLY A 16 11.55 25.71 -6.91
N GLY A 17 10.83 26.01 -5.83
CA GLY A 17 9.41 26.35 -5.85
C GLY A 17 8.84 26.53 -4.45
N ARG A 18 7.54 26.86 -4.34
CA ARG A 18 6.84 26.94 -3.06
C ARG A 18 6.44 25.55 -2.58
N ILE A 19 6.81 25.20 -1.36
CA ILE A 19 6.35 23.99 -0.67
C ILE A 19 5.32 24.40 0.38
N LEU A 20 4.22 23.66 0.46
CA LEU A 20 3.18 23.85 1.46
C LEU A 20 3.40 22.90 2.64
N ASP A 21 2.78 23.21 3.77
CA ASP A 21 2.85 22.39 4.97
C ASP A 21 2.34 20.96 4.72
N ARG A 22 2.97 19.99 5.38
CA ARG A 22 2.65 18.55 5.28
C ARG A 22 2.71 17.97 3.85
N LYS A 23 3.52 18.57 2.96
CA LYS A 23 3.78 17.96 1.66
C LYS A 23 4.56 16.65 1.83
N GLY A 24 4.05 15.58 1.24
CA GLY A 24 4.72 14.29 1.25
C GLY A 24 6.10 14.34 0.58
N VAL A 25 7.03 13.53 1.09
CA VAL A 25 8.36 13.33 0.54
C VAL A 25 8.42 11.95 -0.07
N ASN A 26 8.94 11.84 -1.30
CA ASN A 26 9.21 10.56 -1.93
C ASN A 26 10.73 10.36 -2.06
N LEU A 27 11.20 9.16 -1.72
CA LEU A 27 12.58 8.73 -1.88
C LEU A 27 12.60 7.66 -2.99
N PRO A 28 13.04 8.00 -4.23
CA PRO A 28 12.93 7.11 -5.37
C PRO A 28 13.89 5.91 -5.30
N ASP A 29 15.13 6.15 -4.88
CA ASP A 29 16.20 5.14 -4.89
C ASP A 29 16.42 4.47 -3.52
N THR A 30 15.42 4.53 -2.64
CA THR A 30 15.53 4.00 -1.27
C THR A 30 14.43 3.00 -1.00
N VAL A 31 14.82 1.79 -0.62
CA VAL A 31 13.90 0.80 -0.05
C VAL A 31 13.54 1.29 1.35
N VAL A 32 12.28 1.64 1.53
CA VAL A 32 11.76 2.07 2.82
C VAL A 32 11.28 0.82 3.54
N THR A 33 11.93 0.48 4.66
CA THR A 33 11.58 -0.66 5.52
C THR A 33 10.43 -0.31 6.47
N LEU A 34 9.38 0.31 5.95
CA LEU A 34 8.15 0.50 6.69
C LEU A 34 7.26 -0.74 6.50
N PRO A 35 6.51 -1.15 7.53
CA PRO A 35 5.51 -2.19 7.35
C PRO A 35 4.48 -1.76 6.31
N ALA A 36 3.96 -2.73 5.54
CA ALA A 36 2.94 -2.48 4.52
C ALA A 36 1.66 -1.86 5.10
N LEU A 37 1.33 -2.21 6.35
CA LEU A 37 0.24 -1.65 7.11
C LEU A 37 0.76 -0.98 8.39
N THR A 38 0.46 0.30 8.53
CA THR A 38 0.63 1.02 9.80
C THR A 38 -0.50 0.69 10.76
N GLU A 39 -0.36 1.06 12.03
CA GLU A 39 -1.43 0.89 13.02
C GLU A 39 -2.72 1.59 12.61
N LYS A 40 -2.59 2.79 12.04
CA LYS A 40 -3.73 3.52 11.49
C LYS A 40 -4.40 2.74 10.36
N ASP A 41 -3.62 2.15 9.45
CA ASP A 41 -4.17 1.41 8.31
C ASP A 41 -4.98 0.19 8.77
N ARG A 42 -4.59 -0.46 9.87
CA ARG A 42 -5.36 -1.58 10.45
C ARG A 42 -6.72 -1.12 10.98
N VAL A 43 -6.75 0.01 11.69
CA VAL A 43 -8.00 0.61 12.19
C VAL A 43 -8.92 1.03 11.04
N ASP A 44 -8.36 1.69 10.01
CA ASP A 44 -9.12 2.13 8.84
C ASP A 44 -9.64 0.92 8.04
N LEU A 45 -8.86 -0.15 7.94
CA LEU A 45 -9.26 -1.39 7.28
C LEU A 45 -10.43 -2.04 8.01
N GLU A 46 -10.34 -2.25 9.32
CA GLU A 46 -11.42 -2.82 10.13
C GLU A 46 -12.71 -2.00 9.99
N PHE A 47 -12.59 -0.67 10.05
CA PHE A 47 -13.73 0.22 9.84
C PHE A 47 -14.33 0.06 8.44
N GLY A 48 -13.50 0.06 7.39
CA GLY A 48 -13.95 -0.14 6.01
C GLY A 48 -14.67 -1.48 5.82
N LEU A 49 -14.13 -2.57 6.37
CA LEU A 49 -14.76 -3.89 6.32
C LEU A 49 -16.11 -3.90 7.07
N SER A 50 -16.22 -3.19 8.19
CA SER A 50 -17.49 -3.05 8.93
C SER A 50 -18.59 -2.35 8.12
N LEU A 51 -18.20 -1.51 7.15
CA LEU A 51 -19.11 -0.83 6.22
C LEU A 51 -19.46 -1.68 4.98
N GLY A 52 -18.80 -2.82 4.79
CA GLY A 52 -19.03 -3.71 3.65
C GLY A 52 -18.41 -3.21 2.34
N VAL A 53 -17.22 -2.63 2.38
CA VAL A 53 -16.50 -2.24 1.15
C VAL A 53 -16.18 -3.45 0.28
N ASP A 54 -16.36 -3.33 -1.04
CA ASP A 54 -16.07 -4.41 -1.98
C ASP A 54 -14.58 -4.59 -2.25
N TRP A 55 -13.78 -3.52 -2.14
CA TRP A 55 -12.37 -3.51 -2.51
C TRP A 55 -11.53 -2.69 -1.55
N VAL A 56 -10.34 -3.21 -1.24
CA VAL A 56 -9.29 -2.55 -0.46
C VAL A 56 -8.08 -2.31 -1.36
N GLY A 57 -7.62 -1.06 -1.43
CA GLY A 57 -6.40 -0.70 -2.13
C GLY A 57 -5.22 -0.60 -1.17
N LEU A 58 -4.23 -1.50 -1.29
CA LEU A 58 -3.00 -1.44 -0.49
C LEU A 58 -1.95 -0.58 -1.21
N SER A 59 -1.53 0.51 -0.55
CA SER A 59 -0.55 1.45 -1.09
C SER A 59 0.88 0.97 -0.86
N PHE A 60 1.83 1.43 -1.69
CA PHE A 60 3.26 1.18 -1.54
C PHE A 60 3.67 -0.30 -1.42
N VAL A 61 2.94 -1.21 -2.06
CA VAL A 61 3.31 -2.62 -2.13
C VAL A 61 4.68 -2.74 -2.78
N GLN A 62 5.60 -3.45 -2.13
CA GLN A 62 6.95 -3.71 -2.62
C GLN A 62 7.19 -5.22 -2.80
N TRP A 63 6.58 -6.05 -1.95
CA TRP A 63 6.83 -7.50 -1.91
C TRP A 63 5.53 -8.31 -1.85
N PRO A 64 5.55 -9.60 -2.26
CA PRO A 64 4.38 -10.48 -2.12
C PRO A 64 3.87 -10.61 -0.69
N GLU A 65 4.76 -10.55 0.29
CA GLU A 65 4.47 -10.69 1.72
C GLU A 65 3.61 -9.55 2.27
N ASP A 66 3.72 -8.34 1.68
CA ASP A 66 2.89 -7.19 2.02
C ASP A 66 1.39 -7.50 1.85
N LEU A 67 1.06 -8.36 0.87
CA LEU A 67 -0.31 -8.78 0.59
C LEU A 67 -0.82 -9.84 1.55
N ALA A 68 0.06 -10.67 2.12
CA ALA A 68 -0.33 -11.75 3.00
C ALA A 68 -0.96 -11.22 4.30
N GLU A 69 -0.38 -10.16 4.87
CA GLU A 69 -0.93 -9.49 6.05
C GLU A 69 -2.32 -8.90 5.76
N ALA A 70 -2.45 -8.14 4.66
CA ALA A 70 -3.73 -7.53 4.28
C ALA A 70 -4.80 -8.59 4.00
N LYS A 71 -4.47 -9.67 3.28
CA LYS A 71 -5.40 -10.79 3.04
C LYS A 71 -5.86 -11.46 4.35
N GLY A 72 -4.95 -11.63 5.30
CA GLY A 72 -5.27 -12.20 6.61
C GLY A 72 -6.23 -11.35 7.44
N LEU A 73 -6.19 -10.04 7.28
CA LEU A 73 -7.12 -9.09 7.92
C LEU A 73 -8.45 -8.97 7.16
N ILE A 74 -8.41 -9.01 5.82
CA ILE A 74 -9.61 -8.92 4.97
C ILE A 74 -10.48 -10.17 5.05
N GLN A 75 -9.87 -11.35 5.20
CA GLN A 75 -10.56 -12.64 5.37
C GLN A 75 -11.65 -12.94 4.31
N GLY A 76 -11.47 -12.44 3.08
CA GLY A 76 -12.41 -12.63 1.98
C GLY A 76 -13.63 -11.72 2.00
N CYS A 77 -13.76 -10.80 2.97
CA CYS A 77 -14.85 -9.84 3.05
C CYS A 77 -14.80 -8.77 1.92
N ALA A 78 -13.62 -8.56 1.33
CA ALA A 78 -13.39 -7.63 0.23
C ALA A 78 -12.32 -8.18 -0.72
N GLY A 79 -12.30 -7.68 -1.96
CA GLY A 79 -11.19 -7.88 -2.88
C GLY A 79 -9.97 -7.02 -2.48
N LEU A 80 -8.77 -7.46 -2.85
CA LEU A 80 -7.52 -6.73 -2.59
C LEU A 80 -6.90 -6.24 -3.91
N ILE A 81 -6.54 -4.96 -3.97
CA ILE A 81 -5.83 -4.33 -5.09
C ILE A 81 -4.47 -3.86 -4.60
N ALA A 82 -3.39 -4.35 -5.20
CA ALA A 82 -2.05 -3.83 -4.96
C ALA A 82 -1.81 -2.56 -5.78
N LYS A 83 -1.35 -1.47 -5.14
CA LYS A 83 -0.92 -0.25 -5.83
C LYS A 83 0.59 -0.25 -6.00
N ILE A 84 1.02 -0.32 -7.26
CA ILE A 84 2.43 -0.35 -7.66
C ILE A 84 2.96 1.08 -7.77
N GLU A 85 3.67 1.54 -6.73
CA GLU A 85 4.16 2.93 -6.63
C GLU A 85 5.68 3.05 -6.44
N LYS A 86 6.35 1.95 -6.08
CA LYS A 86 7.79 1.90 -5.82
C LYS A 86 8.51 1.12 -6.92
N PRO A 87 9.71 1.55 -7.35
CA PRO A 87 10.50 0.79 -8.33
C PRO A 87 10.77 -0.66 -7.90
N SER A 88 11.02 -0.89 -6.61
CA SER A 88 11.23 -2.23 -6.02
C SER A 88 10.08 -3.20 -6.29
N ALA A 89 8.85 -2.70 -6.40
CA ALA A 89 7.69 -3.54 -6.71
C ALA A 89 7.74 -4.14 -8.13
N LEU A 90 8.44 -3.48 -9.06
CA LEU A 90 8.62 -4.00 -10.42
C LEU A 90 9.52 -5.23 -10.44
N ASP A 91 10.54 -5.25 -9.59
CA ASP A 91 11.45 -6.40 -9.45
C ASP A 91 10.72 -7.65 -8.92
N CYS A 92 9.65 -7.44 -8.14
CA CYS A 92 8.83 -8.51 -7.56
C CYS A 92 7.45 -8.66 -8.20
N LEU A 93 7.21 -8.04 -9.36
CA LEU A 93 5.87 -7.92 -9.96
C LEU A 93 5.19 -9.29 -10.16
N HIS A 94 5.92 -10.29 -10.64
CA HIS A 94 5.39 -11.63 -10.84
C HIS A 94 4.94 -12.29 -9.53
N GLY A 95 5.70 -12.11 -8.46
CA GLY A 95 5.35 -12.60 -7.13
C GLY A 95 4.12 -11.90 -6.57
N ILE A 96 4.02 -10.58 -6.74
CA ILE A 96 2.86 -9.77 -6.33
C ILE A 96 1.61 -10.22 -7.10
N LEU A 97 1.71 -10.42 -8.41
CA LEU A 97 0.62 -10.94 -9.23
C LEU A 97 0.18 -12.34 -8.79
N ALA A 98 1.13 -13.26 -8.60
CA ALA A 98 0.83 -14.61 -8.13
C ALA A 98 0.14 -14.57 -6.75
N ALA A 99 0.66 -13.76 -5.83
CA ALA A 99 0.08 -13.59 -4.50
C ALA A 99 -1.35 -13.04 -4.54
N LEU A 100 -1.70 -12.17 -5.49
CA LEU A 100 -3.09 -11.72 -5.68
C LEU A 100 -4.00 -12.84 -6.20
N LEU A 101 -3.54 -13.59 -7.20
CA LEU A 101 -4.34 -14.61 -7.90
C LEU A 101 -4.56 -15.90 -7.10
N VAL A 102 -3.66 -16.24 -6.17
CA VAL A 102 -3.84 -17.41 -5.29
C VAL A 102 -5.04 -17.19 -4.36
N GLY A 103 -6.01 -18.11 -4.45
CA GLY A 103 -7.22 -18.11 -3.62
C GLY A 103 -8.37 -17.24 -4.14
N TYR A 104 -8.29 -16.72 -5.37
CA TYR A 104 -9.41 -16.02 -5.99
C TYR A 104 -10.46 -17.01 -6.53
N GLU A 105 -11.45 -17.33 -5.70
CA GLU A 105 -12.77 -17.76 -6.17
C GLU A 105 -13.59 -16.47 -6.41
N PRO A 106 -14.24 -16.27 -7.57
CA PRO A 106 -15.08 -15.10 -7.82
C PRO A 106 -16.34 -15.17 -6.94
N ALA A 107 -16.22 -14.77 -5.67
CA ALA A 107 -17.32 -14.67 -4.73
C ALA A 107 -17.85 -13.24 -4.69
N CYS A 108 -18.47 -12.80 -5.79
CA CYS A 108 -19.44 -11.71 -5.73
C CYS A 108 -20.71 -12.16 -6.48
N LYS A 109 -21.56 -12.91 -5.78
CA LYS A 109 -22.99 -12.81 -6.07
C LYS A 109 -23.41 -11.48 -5.48
N ILE A 110 -23.46 -10.46 -6.31
CA ILE A 110 -24.20 -9.23 -6.03
C ILE A 110 -25.60 -9.68 -5.61
N ALA A 111 -25.92 -9.59 -4.32
CA ALA A 111 -27.28 -9.81 -3.87
C ALA A 111 -28.14 -8.76 -4.59
N PRO A 112 -29.29 -9.14 -5.18
CA PRO A 112 -30.13 -8.18 -5.87
C PRO A 112 -30.50 -7.07 -4.89
N VAL A 113 -30.29 -5.83 -5.30
CA VAL A 113 -30.77 -4.66 -4.58
C VAL A 113 -32.29 -4.83 -4.48
N ALA A 114 -32.80 -5.04 -3.27
CA ALA A 114 -34.24 -5.13 -3.05
C ALA A 114 -34.89 -3.81 -3.53
N GLY A 115 -35.95 -3.96 -4.33
CA GLY A 115 -36.70 -2.84 -4.93
C GLY A 115 -37.51 -2.03 -3.93
#